data_AF-A0A520ACQ4-F1
#
_entry.id   AF-A0A520ACQ4-F1
#
_cell.length_a   1.000
_cell.length_b   1.000
_cell.length_c   1.000
_cell.angle_alpha   90.00
_cell.angle_beta   90.00
_cell.angle_gamma   90.00
#
_symmetry.space_group_name_H-M   'P 1'
#
loop_
_entity.id
_entity.type
_entity.pdbx_description
1 polymer ?
#
loop_
_entity_poly.entity_id
_entity_poly.type
_entity_poly.pdbx_seq_one_letter_code
_entity_poly.pdbx_strand_id
1 'polypeptide(L)'
;MTTPHFVEAEDPANPGWRSWSLSDPTRFNTLLGPMLYRVDGHTVRVRITPEHRHSNLQNNVHGGALLAFIDVALFAAARGFGLITAGTAV
;
A
#
# COMPACT_ATOMS: atom_id res chain seq x y z
N MET A 1 -4.59 4.13 25.19
CA MET A 1 -5.09 3.64 23.88
C MET A 1 -3.88 3.40 23.00
N THR A 2 -3.70 2.19 22.46
CA THR A 2 -2.57 1.87 21.59
C THR A 2 -2.76 2.55 20.24
N THR A 3 -1.74 3.26 19.75
CA THR A 3 -1.77 3.86 18.41
C THR A 3 -1.93 2.75 17.36
N PRO A 4 -2.90 2.86 16.43
CA PRO A 4 -3.05 1.87 15.38
C PRO A 4 -1.79 1.83 14.50
N HIS A 5 -1.34 0.64 14.12
CA HIS A 5 -0.17 0.46 13.25
C HIS A 5 -0.36 1.02 11.83
N PHE A 6 -1.61 1.21 11.43
CA PHE A 6 -1.99 1.70 10.11
C PHE A 6 -2.99 2.84 10.22
N VAL A 7 -2.83 3.82 9.34
CA VAL A 7 -3.77 4.90 9.10
C VAL A 7 -4.46 4.65 7.77
N GLU A 8 -5.78 4.74 7.77
CA GLU A 8 -6.62 4.53 6.61
C GLU A 8 -7.61 5.67 6.48
N ALA A 9 -7.75 6.20 5.25
CA ALA A 9 -8.68 7.28 4.93
C ALA A 9 -9.12 7.17 3.48
N GLU A 10 -10.21 7.84 3.11
CA GLU A 10 -10.50 8.06 1.69
C GLU A 10 -9.44 8.97 1.08
N ASP A 11 -9.06 8.68 -0.17
CA ASP A 11 -8.09 9.51 -0.88
C ASP A 11 -8.79 10.71 -1.54
N PRO A 12 -8.46 11.96 -1.15
CA PRO A 12 -9.16 13.15 -1.64
C PRO A 12 -8.89 13.42 -3.13
N ALA A 13 -7.74 13.00 -3.65
CA ALA A 13 -7.39 13.17 -5.06
C ALA A 13 -8.00 12.08 -5.96
N ASN A 14 -8.52 11.01 -5.37
CA ASN A 14 -8.99 9.84 -6.09
C ASN A 14 -10.27 9.27 -5.47
N PRO A 15 -11.44 9.84 -5.81
CA PRO A 15 -12.73 9.38 -5.30
C PRO A 15 -12.93 7.87 -5.49
N GLY A 16 -13.43 7.22 -4.43
CA GLY A 16 -13.64 5.76 -4.38
C GLY A 16 -12.38 4.94 -4.11
N TRP A 17 -11.22 5.56 -3.92
CA TRP A 17 -10.01 4.89 -3.44
C TRP A 17 -9.78 5.21 -1.97
N ARG A 18 -9.20 4.25 -1.25
CA ARG A 18 -8.72 4.43 0.11
C ARG A 18 -7.20 4.49 0.12
N SER A 19 -6.65 5.40 0.91
CA SER A 19 -5.23 5.48 1.23
C SER A 19 -4.92 4.68 2.47
N TRP A 20 -3.80 3.95 2.42
CA TRP A 20 -3.32 3.09 3.48
C TRP A 20 -1.82 3.29 3.68
N SER A 21 -1.45 3.67 4.90
CA SER A 21 -0.07 3.96 5.29
C SER A 21 0.23 3.45 6.69
N LEU A 22 1.49 3.11 6.95
CA LEU A 22 1.96 2.82 8.31
C LEU A 22 1.96 4.10 9.15
N SER A 23 1.58 3.99 10.41
CA SER A 23 1.68 5.11 11.36
C SER A 23 3.11 5.41 11.77
N ASP A 24 4.02 4.42 11.65
CA ASP A 24 5.46 4.55 11.85
C ASP A 24 6.16 4.83 10.50
N PRO A 25 6.62 6.07 10.24
CA PRO A 25 7.21 6.45 8.96
C PRO A 25 8.60 5.83 8.72
N THR A 26 9.21 5.18 9.73
CA THR A 26 10.56 4.63 9.65
C THR A 26 10.61 3.19 9.12
N ARG A 27 9.45 2.59 8.86
CA ARG A 27 9.32 1.20 8.41
C ARG A 27 9.52 1.05 6.92
N PHE A 28 9.92 -0.14 6.51
CA PHE A 28 10.23 -0.45 5.11
C PHE A 28 9.11 -0.08 4.12
N ASN A 29 7.84 -0.36 4.42
CA ASN A 29 6.75 -0.09 3.46
C ASN A 29 6.60 1.40 3.13
N THR A 30 7.09 2.30 3.99
CA THR A 30 7.04 3.75 3.73
C THR A 30 7.94 4.13 2.55
N LEU A 31 8.91 3.28 2.21
CA LEU A 31 9.72 3.44 1.00
C LEU A 31 8.87 3.40 -0.27
N LEU A 32 7.74 2.68 -0.31
CA LEU A 32 6.87 2.62 -1.49
C LEU A 32 5.95 3.85 -1.63
N GLY A 33 5.85 4.67 -0.58
CA GLY A 33 4.93 5.80 -0.49
C GLY A 33 3.49 5.40 -0.12
N PRO A 34 2.53 6.34 -0.26
CA PRO A 34 1.12 6.09 0.05
C PRO A 34 0.55 5.03 -0.89
N MET A 35 -0.06 4.00 -0.33
CA MET A 35 -0.69 2.95 -1.11
C MET A 35 -2.18 3.20 -1.20
N LEU A 36 -2.71 3.08 -2.40
CA LEU A 36 -4.11 3.32 -2.66
C LEU A 36 -4.75 2.00 -3.08
N TYR A 37 -5.89 1.67 -2.50
CA TYR A 37 -6.63 0.48 -2.88
C TYR A 37 -8.12 0.75 -3.05
N ARG A 38 -8.78 -0.09 -3.85
CA ARG A 38 -10.22 -0.04 -4.10
C ARG A 38 -10.74 -1.45 -4.35
N VAL A 39 -11.87 -1.78 -3.71
CA VAL A 39 -12.63 -3.00 -3.99
C VAL A 39 -13.47 -2.79 -5.24
N ASP A 40 -13.31 -3.69 -6.22
CA ASP A 40 -13.95 -3.66 -7.54
C ASP A 40 -14.58 -5.03 -7.81
N GLY A 41 -15.78 -5.23 -7.28
CA GLY A 41 -16.47 -6.53 -7.30
C GLY A 41 -15.66 -7.63 -6.59
N HIS A 42 -15.19 -8.61 -7.36
CA HIS A 42 -14.40 -9.75 -6.87
C HIS A 42 -12.88 -9.51 -6.94
N THR A 43 -12.44 -8.28 -7.15
CA THR A 43 -11.01 -7.94 -7.23
C THR A 43 -10.72 -6.72 -6.37
N VAL A 44 -9.54 -6.68 -5.74
CA VAL A 44 -9.02 -5.45 -5.13
C VAL A 44 -7.95 -4.89 -6.05
N ARG A 45 -8.12 -3.64 -6.49
CA ARG A 45 -7.10 -2.91 -7.22
C ARG A 45 -6.22 -2.19 -6.21
N VAL A 46 -4.91 -2.33 -6.35
CA VAL A 46 -3.91 -1.68 -5.51
C VAL A 46 -2.99 -0.88 -6.43
N ARG A 47 -2.55 0.30 -6.00
CA ARG A 47 -1.61 1.15 -6.73
C ARG A 47 -0.68 1.88 -5.78
N ILE A 48 0.51 2.15 -6.29
CA ILE A 48 1.46 3.14 -5.79
C ILE A 48 1.81 4.10 -6.92
N THR A 49 2.36 5.26 -6.59
CA THR A 49 2.96 6.19 -7.56
C THR A 49 4.48 6.02 -7.51
N PRO A 50 5.13 5.47 -8.55
CA PRO A 50 6.58 5.34 -8.54
C PRO A 50 7.31 6.69 -8.46
N GLU A 51 8.33 6.78 -7.61
CA GLU A 51 9.23 7.91 -7.47
C GLU A 51 10.62 7.54 -8.00
N HIS A 52 11.51 8.53 -8.16
CA HIS A 52 12.89 8.28 -8.59
C HIS A 52 13.62 7.27 -7.69
N ARG A 53 13.36 7.28 -6.38
CA ARG A 53 13.94 6.31 -5.42
C ARG A 53 13.53 4.85 -5.69
N HIS A 54 12.46 4.62 -6.46
CA HIS A 54 12.01 3.29 -6.87
C HIS A 54 12.66 2.82 -8.17
N SER A 55 13.50 3.64 -8.80
CA SER A 55 14.10 3.32 -10.09
C SER A 55 15.39 2.50 -9.95
N ASN A 56 15.72 1.74 -10.99
CA ASN A 56 17.04 1.12 -11.17
C ASN A 56 17.97 2.05 -11.98
N LEU A 57 19.21 1.62 -12.23
CA LEU A 57 20.20 2.40 -12.99
C LEU A 57 19.76 2.78 -14.42
N GLN A 58 18.76 2.10 -14.98
CA GLN A 58 18.20 2.38 -16.30
C GLN A 58 16.96 3.27 -16.25
N ASN A 59 16.62 3.85 -15.10
CA ASN A 59 15.39 4.62 -14.85
C ASN A 59 14.09 3.82 -15.00
N ASN A 60 14.15 2.49 -14.98
CA ASN A 60 12.97 1.63 -14.90
C ASN A 60 12.60 1.37 -13.43
N VAL A 61 11.35 0.98 -13.14
CA VAL A 61 10.99 0.53 -11.78
C VAL A 61 11.88 -0.65 -11.38
N HIS A 62 12.59 -0.50 -10.27
CA HIS A 62 13.48 -1.51 -9.73
C HIS A 62 12.71 -2.78 -9.36
N GLY A 63 13.24 -3.95 -9.70
CA GLY A 63 12.57 -5.23 -9.42
C GLY A 63 12.26 -5.42 -7.93
N GLY A 64 13.14 -4.95 -7.04
CA GLY A 64 12.90 -4.96 -5.59
C GLY A 64 11.73 -4.05 -5.16
N ALA A 65 11.54 -2.89 -5.80
CA ALA A 65 10.38 -2.04 -5.52
C ALA A 65 9.09 -2.68 -6.04
N LEU A 66 9.15 -3.34 -7.20
CA LEU A 66 8.01 -4.10 -7.75
C LEU A 66 7.62 -5.28 -6.86
N LEU A 67 8.59 -6.07 -6.39
CA LEU A 67 8.32 -7.20 -5.49
C LEU A 67 7.78 -6.75 -4.13
N ALA A 68 8.34 -5.69 -3.57
CA ALA A 68 7.81 -5.08 -2.35
C ALA A 68 6.36 -4.59 -2.55
N PHE A 69 6.04 -3.99 -3.69
CA PHE A 69 4.68 -3.62 -4.02
C PHE A 69 3.74 -4.84 -4.11
N ILE A 70 4.17 -5.93 -4.75
CA ILE A 70 3.38 -7.16 -4.85
C ILE A 70 3.08 -7.74 -3.46
N ASP A 71 4.07 -7.82 -2.59
CA ASP A 71 3.90 -8.29 -1.20
C ASP A 71 2.80 -7.51 -0.49
N VAL A 72 2.90 -6.18 -0.50
CA VAL A 72 1.92 -5.35 0.20
C VAL A 72 0.55 -5.36 -0.48
N ALA A 73 0.48 -5.54 -1.80
CA ALA A 73 -0.78 -5.66 -2.53
C ALA A 73 -1.58 -6.91 -2.12
N LEU A 74 -0.92 -8.02 -1.76
CA LEU A 74 -1.59 -9.21 -1.24
C LEU A 74 -2.32 -8.93 0.08
N PHE A 75 -1.68 -8.18 0.99
CA PHE A 75 -2.29 -7.78 2.25
C PHE A 75 -3.39 -6.73 2.07
N ALA A 76 -3.19 -5.77 1.17
CA ALA A 76 -4.22 -4.79 0.83
C ALA A 76 -5.47 -5.48 0.23
N ALA A 77 -5.29 -6.53 -0.57
CA ALA A 77 -6.40 -7.34 -1.08
C ALA A 77 -7.13 -8.11 0.04
N ALA A 78 -6.39 -8.80 0.91
CA ALA A 78 -6.98 -9.49 2.06
C ALA A 78 -7.77 -8.52 2.96
N ARG A 79 -7.24 -7.32 3.19
CA ARG A 79 -7.92 -6.24 3.92
C ARG A 79 -9.16 -5.74 3.19
N GLY A 80 -9.06 -5.48 1.88
CA GLY A 80 -10.18 -5.01 1.06
C GLY A 80 -11.37 -5.98 1.06
N PHE A 81 -11.12 -7.28 1.15
CA PHE A 81 -12.15 -8.30 1.31
C PHE A 81 -12.59 -8.57 2.76
N GLY A 82 -12.03 -7.86 3.75
CA GLY A 82 -12.35 -8.05 5.15
C GLY A 82 -11.86 -9.38 5.75
N LEU A 83 -10.89 -10.03 5.12
CA LEU A 83 -10.34 -11.32 5.56
C LEU A 83 -9.34 -11.18 6.72
N ILE A 84 -8.73 -10.00 6.85
CA ILE A 84 -7.84 -9.67 7.96
C ILE A 84 -8.27 -8.34 8.58
N THR A 85 -8.34 -8.31 9.91
CA THR A 85 -8.31 -7.07 10.69
C THR A 85 -6.85 -6.59 10.79
N ALA A 86 -6.59 -5.33 11.11
CA ALA A 86 -5.24 -4.71 11.10
C ALA A 86 -4.19 -5.29 12.10
N GLY A 87 -4.25 -6.59 12.41
CA GLY A 87 -3.31 -7.32 13.23
C GLY A 87 -2.32 -8.11 12.37
N THR A 88 -1.03 -7.80 12.56
CA THR A 88 0.13 -8.65 12.23
C THR A 88 0.32 -9.01 10.75
N ALA A 89 0.28 -8.02 9.86
CA ALA A 89 0.77 -8.16 8.49
C ALA A 89 1.76 -7.04 8.15
N VAL A 90 2.83 -7.45 7.45
CA VAL A 90 4.16 -6.84 7.13
C VAL A 90 4.25 -5.31 7.07
#